data_AF-A0A954S437-F1
#
_entry.id   AF-A0A954S437-F1
#
_cell.length_a   1.000
_cell.length_b   1.000
_cell.length_c   1.000
_cell.angle_alpha   90.00
_cell.angle_beta   90.00
_cell.angle_gamma   90.00
#
_symmetry.space_group_name_H-M   'P 1'
#
loop_
_entity.id
_entity.type
_entity.pdbx_description
1 polymer ?
#
loop_
_entity_poly.entity_id
_entity_poly.type
_entity_poly.pdbx_seq_one_letter_code
_entity_poly.pdbx_strand_id
1 'polypeptide(L)'
;CSLTPFRNPSGNLHPAYYKLGFWYSSECLQGLSRETFAQAMRWEGIALDPGFRALHLSHSKRRYRAVGELPHATRADTQILTLHHPLLLEGQTAVQQFLAAFEKIQQHAEALHKWETSAEP
;
A
#
# COMPACT_ATOMS: atom_id res chain seq x y z
N CYS A 1 25.08 -13.69 38.33
CA CYS A 1 24.59 -12.60 37.47
C CYS A 1 23.38 -13.11 36.69
N SER A 2 22.19 -12.55 36.91
CA SER A 2 20.98 -12.95 36.20
C SER A 2 20.50 -11.82 35.29
N LEU A 3 20.29 -12.14 34.02
CA LEU A 3 19.60 -11.27 33.07
C LEU A 3 18.10 -11.45 33.27
N THR A 4 17.40 -10.38 33.63
CA THR A 4 15.94 -10.38 33.71
C THR A 4 15.41 -9.65 32.48
N PRO A 5 14.55 -10.28 31.66
CA PRO A 5 13.98 -9.62 30.50
C PRO A 5 13.01 -8.52 30.95
N PHE A 6 12.89 -7.47 30.15
CA PHE A 6 11.90 -6.43 30.35
C PHE A 6 10.49 -7.02 30.31
N ARG A 7 9.67 -6.74 31.33
CA ARG A 7 8.24 -7.06 31.33
C ARG A 7 7.47 -5.84 30.86
N ASN A 8 6.68 -6.01 29.80
CA ASN A 8 5.76 -4.99 29.33
C ASN A 8 4.50 -5.01 30.23
N PRO A 9 4.13 -3.90 30.91
CA PRO A 9 3.06 -3.91 31.93
C PRO A 9 1.63 -4.00 31.37
N SER A 10 1.41 -3.75 30.08
CA SER A 10 0.08 -3.70 29.48
C SER A 10 -0.30 -5.03 28.84
N GLY A 11 -1.30 -5.72 29.42
CA GLY A 11 -1.89 -6.95 28.86
C GLY A 11 -2.73 -6.74 27.59
N ASN A 12 -2.99 -5.47 27.22
CA ASN A 12 -3.73 -5.09 26.01
C ASN A 12 -2.79 -4.41 25.01
N LEU A 13 -1.87 -5.18 24.43
CA LEU A 13 -1.04 -4.70 23.33
C LEU A 13 -1.82 -4.86 22.03
N HIS A 14 -2.35 -3.76 21.53
CA HIS A 14 -2.85 -3.68 20.17
C HIS A 14 -1.69 -3.33 19.23
N PRO A 15 -1.63 -3.92 18.02
CA PRO A 15 -0.64 -3.52 17.04
C PRO A 15 -0.79 -2.02 16.72
N ALA A 16 0.26 -1.25 16.94
CA ALA A 16 0.35 0.12 16.43
C ALA A 16 0.80 0.04 14.97
N TYR A 17 -0.11 -0.29 14.06
CA TYR A 17 0.18 -0.26 12.63
C TYR A 17 0.42 1.19 12.22
N TYR A 18 1.67 1.57 11.96
CA TYR A 18 1.97 2.89 11.38
C TYR A 18 1.51 2.97 9.91
N LYS A 19 1.59 1.84 9.19
CA LYS A 19 1.05 1.60 7.84
C LYS A 19 0.72 0.11 7.68
N LEU A 20 -0.28 -0.20 6.87
CA LEU A 20 -0.59 -1.57 6.44
C LEU A 20 -0.32 -1.73 4.94
N GLY A 21 0.46 -2.73 4.55
CA GLY A 21 0.79 -3.01 3.15
C GLY A 21 -0.13 -4.06 2.52
N PHE A 22 -0.55 -3.82 1.28
CA PHE A 22 -1.32 -4.77 0.46
C PHE A 22 -0.57 -5.07 -0.83
N TRP A 23 -0.56 -6.35 -1.24
CA TRP A 23 -0.18 -6.70 -2.60
C TRP A 23 -1.31 -6.32 -3.55
N TYR A 24 -0.95 -5.67 -4.64
CA TYR A 24 -1.83 -5.24 -5.70
C TYR A 24 -1.71 -6.19 -6.89
N SER A 25 -2.87 -6.62 -7.39
CA SER A 25 -3.01 -7.30 -8.67
C SER A 25 -4.02 -6.51 -9.51
N SER A 26 -3.64 -6.16 -10.73
CA SER A 26 -4.51 -5.46 -11.67
C SER A 26 -5.53 -6.37 -12.36
N GLU A 27 -5.42 -7.69 -12.16
CA GLU A 27 -6.29 -8.70 -12.82
C GLU A 27 -7.77 -8.46 -12.53
N CYS A 28 -8.13 -8.12 -11.28
CA CYS A 28 -9.51 -7.86 -10.89
C CYS A 28 -9.99 -6.42 -11.18
N LEU A 29 -9.12 -5.58 -11.76
CA LEU A 29 -9.33 -4.16 -11.99
C LEU A 29 -9.03 -3.77 -13.45
N GLN A 30 -9.26 -4.69 -14.40
CA GLN A 30 -9.17 -4.42 -15.84
C GLN A 30 -7.80 -3.87 -16.29
N GLY A 31 -6.70 -4.26 -15.60
CA GLY A 31 -5.37 -3.79 -15.95
C GLY A 31 -4.98 -2.42 -15.38
N LEU A 32 -5.86 -1.77 -14.60
CA LEU A 32 -5.60 -0.48 -13.97
C LEU A 32 -4.28 -0.48 -13.20
N SER A 33 -3.44 0.55 -13.37
CA SER A 33 -2.22 0.64 -12.56
C SER A 33 -2.54 0.85 -11.08
N ARG A 34 -1.60 0.51 -10.20
CA ARG A 34 -1.78 0.77 -8.77
C ARG A 34 -1.80 2.28 -8.49
N GLU A 35 -1.10 3.08 -9.29
CA GLU A 35 -1.00 4.52 -9.12
C GLU A 35 -2.36 5.18 -9.35
N THR A 36 -3.03 4.82 -10.44
CA THR A 36 -4.39 5.31 -10.73
C THR A 36 -5.41 4.74 -9.75
N PHE A 37 -5.29 3.45 -9.37
CA PHE A 37 -6.13 2.87 -8.33
C PHE A 37 -5.99 3.61 -6.99
N ALA A 38 -4.76 3.88 -6.55
CA ALA A 38 -4.50 4.64 -5.32
C ALA A 38 -5.06 6.06 -5.42
N GLN A 39 -4.88 6.74 -6.56
CA GLN A 39 -5.45 8.06 -6.79
C GLN A 39 -6.98 8.05 -6.69
N ALA A 40 -7.64 7.08 -7.30
CA ALA A 40 -9.09 6.92 -7.23
C ALA A 40 -9.56 6.67 -5.78
N MET A 41 -8.87 5.81 -5.02
CA MET A 41 -9.16 5.59 -3.60
C MET A 41 -9.03 6.88 -2.78
N ARG A 42 -8.02 7.72 -3.06
CA ARG A 42 -7.86 9.02 -2.40
C ARG A 42 -8.97 10.01 -2.74
N TRP A 43 -9.51 9.98 -3.96
CA TRP A 43 -10.69 10.78 -4.32
C TRP A 43 -11.95 10.35 -3.58
N GLU A 44 -12.05 9.08 -3.20
CA GLU A 44 -13.11 8.58 -2.29
C GLU A 44 -12.80 8.86 -0.80
N GLY A 45 -11.75 9.63 -0.50
CA GLY A 45 -11.36 9.98 0.87
C GLY A 45 -10.56 8.92 1.61
N ILE A 46 -10.17 7.83 0.94
CA ILE A 46 -9.38 6.75 1.54
C ILE A 46 -7.89 7.01 1.34
N ALA A 47 -7.14 7.17 2.44
CA ALA A 47 -5.70 7.41 2.43
C ALA A 47 -4.89 6.15 2.07
N LEU A 48 -4.95 5.77 0.79
CA LEU A 48 -4.21 4.68 0.18
C LEU A 48 -3.21 5.25 -0.83
N ASP A 49 -1.96 4.80 -0.73
CA ASP A 49 -0.86 5.29 -1.56
C ASP A 49 -0.04 4.14 -2.14
N PRO A 50 0.67 4.32 -3.26
CA PRO A 50 1.72 3.41 -3.68
C PRO A 50 2.72 3.14 -2.55
N GLY A 51 3.17 1.89 -2.47
CA GLY A 51 4.20 1.46 -1.54
C GLY A 51 5.55 2.14 -1.80
N PHE A 52 6.49 1.90 -0.89
CA PHE A 52 7.81 2.49 -1.00
C PHE A 52 8.56 2.02 -2.24
N ARG A 53 9.26 2.96 -2.87
CA ARG A 53 10.16 2.66 -3.98
C ARG A 53 11.36 1.85 -3.48
N ALA A 54 11.78 0.86 -4.25
CA ALA A 54 12.97 0.09 -3.91
C ALA A 54 14.24 0.93 -4.10
N LEU A 55 15.15 0.84 -3.13
CA LEU A 55 16.35 1.68 -3.09
C LEU A 55 17.22 1.53 -4.35
N HIS A 56 17.32 0.32 -4.90
CA HIS A 56 18.13 0.07 -6.11
C HIS A 56 17.48 0.59 -7.40
N LEU A 57 16.20 0.94 -7.37
CA LEU A 57 15.47 1.52 -8.51
C LEU A 57 15.36 3.05 -8.41
N SER A 58 15.44 3.62 -7.21
CA SER A 58 15.28 5.06 -6.97
C SER A 58 16.59 5.79 -6.65
N HIS A 59 17.65 5.06 -6.31
CA HIS A 59 18.92 5.65 -5.91
C HIS A 59 20.14 5.05 -6.64
N SER A 60 21.16 5.88 -6.87
CA SER A 60 22.48 5.43 -7.32
C SER A 60 23.08 4.39 -6.38
N LYS A 61 23.82 3.43 -6.95
CA LYS A 61 24.58 2.38 -6.23
C LYS A 61 25.52 2.92 -5.14
N ARG A 62 25.92 4.19 -5.18
CA ARG A 62 26.73 4.80 -4.10
C ARG A 62 25.94 4.98 -2.79
N ARG A 63 24.61 5.08 -2.84
CA ARG A 63 23.73 5.36 -1.69
C ARG A 63 23.18 4.11 -1.00
N TYR A 64 23.45 2.92 -1.52
CA TYR A 64 23.00 1.67 -0.91
C TYR A 64 24.04 0.56 -1.12
N ARG A 65 23.95 -0.50 -0.33
CA ARG A 65 24.78 -1.71 -0.50
C ARG A 65 23.85 -2.90 -0.66
N ALA A 66 24.17 -3.79 -1.59
CA ALA A 66 23.47 -5.05 -1.80
C ALA A 66 24.48 -6.13 -2.19
N VAL A 67 24.28 -7.35 -1.72
CA VAL A 67 25.16 -8.50 -2.00
C VAL A 67 24.74 -9.25 -3.27
N GLY A 68 23.65 -8.81 -3.91
CA GLY A 68 23.13 -9.41 -5.15
C GLY A 68 21.86 -8.71 -5.63
N GLU A 69 21.11 -9.40 -6.49
CA GLU A 69 19.81 -8.94 -6.94
C GLU A 69 18.80 -8.91 -5.80
N LEU A 70 17.82 -7.99 -5.90
CA LEU A 70 16.80 -7.78 -4.88
C LEU A 70 15.39 -8.01 -5.45
N PRO A 71 15.05 -9.23 -5.91
CA PRO A 71 13.82 -9.50 -6.65
C PRO A 71 12.56 -9.19 -5.82
N HIS A 72 12.58 -9.44 -4.50
CA HIS A 72 11.46 -9.12 -3.63
C HIS A 72 11.25 -7.62 -3.46
N ALA A 73 12.34 -6.84 -3.38
CA ALA A 73 12.25 -5.38 -3.34
C ALA A 73 11.76 -4.82 -4.68
N THR A 74 12.25 -5.37 -5.80
CA THR A 74 11.76 -5.02 -7.15
C THR A 74 10.27 -5.29 -7.29
N ARG A 75 9.78 -6.44 -6.80
CA ARG A 75 8.35 -6.76 -6.84
C ARG A 75 7.53 -5.85 -5.93
N ALA A 76 8.02 -5.59 -4.72
CA ALA A 76 7.37 -4.69 -3.77
C ALA A 76 7.25 -3.26 -4.31
N ASP A 77 8.28 -2.80 -5.02
CA ASP A 77 8.35 -1.48 -5.64
C ASP A 77 7.19 -1.20 -6.59
N THR A 78 6.66 -2.22 -7.27
CA THR A 78 5.59 -2.08 -8.29
C THR A 78 4.25 -2.61 -7.83
N GLN A 79 4.19 -3.48 -6.82
CA GLN A 79 2.96 -4.19 -6.44
C GLN A 79 2.48 -3.93 -5.02
N ILE A 80 3.11 -3.06 -4.23
CA ILE A 80 2.58 -2.73 -2.89
C ILE A 80 1.76 -1.45 -2.93
N LEU A 81 0.64 -1.45 -2.21
CA LEU A 81 -0.11 -0.29 -1.74
C LEU A 81 0.02 -0.19 -0.23
N THR A 82 0.00 1.02 0.33
CA THR A 82 0.04 1.25 1.77
C THR A 82 -1.16 2.06 2.23
N LEU A 83 -1.88 1.50 3.21
CA LEU A 83 -2.94 2.18 3.91
C LEU A 83 -2.39 2.92 5.13
N HIS A 84 -2.75 4.19 5.27
CA HIS A 84 -2.35 5.02 6.37
C HIS A 84 -3.16 4.71 7.65
N HIS A 85 -2.47 4.75 8.80
CA HIS A 85 -3.01 4.34 10.10
C HIS A 85 -4.27 5.06 10.61
N PRO A 86 -4.63 6.30 10.22
CA PRO A 86 -5.89 6.89 10.69
C PRO A 86 -7.09 5.99 10.42
N LEU A 87 -7.15 5.37 9.24
CA LEU A 87 -8.24 4.46 8.88
C LEU A 87 -8.23 3.16 9.71
N LEU A 88 -7.05 2.70 10.13
CA LEU A 88 -6.90 1.49 10.97
C LEU A 88 -7.36 1.71 12.42
N LEU A 89 -7.41 2.97 12.87
CA LEU A 89 -7.81 3.35 14.22
C LEU A 89 -9.32 3.67 14.32
N GLU A 90 -9.99 3.90 13.20
CA GLU A 90 -11.40 4.29 13.11
C GLU A 90 -12.38 3.08 13.16
N GLY A 91 -11.87 1.85 13.19
CA GLY A 91 -12.66 0.64 13.43
C GLY A 91 -13.57 0.25 12.27
N GLN A 92 -14.74 -0.32 12.58
CA GLN A 92 -15.59 -1.00 11.60
C GLN A 92 -16.15 -0.06 10.51
N THR A 93 -16.47 1.18 10.85
CA THR A 93 -17.01 2.17 9.91
C THR A 93 -16.01 2.47 8.78
N ALA A 94 -14.74 2.63 9.15
CA ALA A 94 -13.66 2.87 8.21
C ALA A 94 -13.42 1.69 7.26
N VAL A 95 -13.56 0.46 7.75
CA VAL A 95 -13.53 -0.75 6.91
C VAL A 95 -14.68 -0.75 5.90
N GLN A 96 -15.90 -0.36 6.31
CA GLN A 96 -17.04 -0.30 5.40
C GLN A 96 -16.86 0.78 4.33
N GLN A 97 -16.33 1.95 4.69
CA GLN A 97 -16.00 3.02 3.73
C GLN A 97 -14.94 2.57 2.73
N PHE A 98 -13.90 1.87 3.20
CA PHE A 98 -12.89 1.27 2.32
C PHE A 98 -13.52 0.30 1.31
N LEU A 99 -14.38 -0.60 1.77
CA LEU A 99 -15.04 -1.59 0.91
C LEU A 99 -15.97 -0.92 -0.11
N ALA A 100 -16.78 0.06 0.31
CA ALA A 100 -17.66 0.79 -0.59
C ALA A 100 -16.87 1.55 -1.68
N ALA A 101 -15.76 2.19 -1.31
CA ALA A 101 -14.87 2.86 -2.26
C ALA A 101 -14.24 1.85 -3.24
N PHE A 102 -13.75 0.72 -2.73
CA PHE A 102 -13.18 -0.35 -3.55
C PHE A 102 -14.19 -0.89 -4.57
N GLU A 103 -15.41 -1.22 -4.12
CA GLU A 103 -16.48 -1.75 -4.99
C GLU A 103 -16.85 -0.75 -6.09
N LYS A 104 -16.97 0.54 -5.74
CA LYS A 104 -17.24 1.59 -6.72
C LYS A 104 -16.14 1.69 -7.77
N ILE A 105 -14.86 1.69 -7.35
CA ILE A 105 -13.73 1.73 -8.28
C ILE A 105 -13.70 0.48 -9.15
N GLN A 106 -13.98 -0.69 -8.58
CA GLN A 106 -14.06 -1.93 -9.34
C GLN A 106 -15.14 -1.87 -10.42
N GLN A 107 -16.33 -1.33 -10.11
CA GLN A 107 -17.42 -1.12 -11.08
C GLN A 107 -17.03 -0.17 -12.23
N HIS A 108 -16.15 0.79 -11.96
CA HIS A 108 -15.68 1.78 -12.94
C HIS A 108 -14.25 1.51 -13.47
N ALA A 109 -13.67 0.33 -13.18
CA ALA A 109 -12.27 0.04 -13.47
C ALA A 109 -11.93 0.15 -14.97
N GLU A 110 -12.83 -0.30 -15.85
CA GLU A 110 -12.64 -0.20 -17.29
C GLU A 110 -12.55 1.27 -17.76
N ALA A 111 -13.44 2.13 -17.24
CA ALA A 111 -13.44 3.56 -17.60
C ALA A 111 -12.17 4.26 -17.10
N LEU A 112 -11.74 3.94 -15.87
CA LEU A 112 -10.49 4.46 -15.31
C LEU A 112 -9.27 3.99 -16.10
N HIS A 113 -9.24 2.73 -16.54
CA HIS A 113 -8.12 2.20 -17.32
C HIS A 113 -8.05 2.84 -18.72
N LYS A 114 -9.20 3.09 -19.36
CA LYS A 114 -9.25 3.87 -20.62
C LYS A 114 -8.75 5.30 -20.43
N TRP A 115 -9.12 5.94 -19.32
CA TRP A 115 -8.65 7.28 -18.99
C TRP A 115 -7.13 7.31 -18.79
N GLU A 116 -6.59 6.36 -18.03
CA GLU A 116 -5.15 6.20 -17.79
C GLU A 116 -4.37 6.05 -19.10
N THR A 117 -4.80 5.12 -19.95
CA THR A 117 -4.12 4.84 -21.23
C THR A 117 -4.29 5.96 -22.27
N SER A 118 -5.31 6.80 -22.14
CA SER A 118 -5.48 7.99 -22.98
C SER A 118 -4.68 9.20 -22.48
N ALA A 119 -4.22 9.16 -21.23
CA ALA A 119 -3.44 10.22 -20.59
C ALA A 119 -1.92 10.01 -20.70
N GLU A 120 -1.46 8.83 -21.13
CA GLU A 120 -0.06 8.60 -21.51
C GLU A 120 0.22 9.20 -22.91
N PRO A 121 1.21 10.11 -23.07
CA PRO A 121 1.57 10.71 -24.35
C PRO A 121 2.31 9.76 -25.30
#